data_AF-A0A2E6DBU2-F1
#
_entry.id   AF-A0A2E6DBU2-F1
#
_cell.length_a   1.000
_cell.length_b   1.000
_cell.length_c   1.000
_cell.angle_alpha   90.00
_cell.angle_beta   90.00
_cell.angle_gamma   90.00
#
_symmetry.space_group_name_H-M   'P 1'
#
loop_
_entity.id
_entity.type
_entity.pdbx_description
1 polymer ?
#
loop_
_entity_poly.entity_id
_entity_poly.type
_entity_poly.pdbx_seq_one_letter_code
_entity_poly.pdbx_strand_id
1 'polypeptide(L)'
;MKTQICKKSFLKLLFPLLILVFTGAAWGQELIELPEYRAFPWIGSRVAVWIAAEVHLMFAAFVLGVPMFAVIVELIGVLSSQERYDKMAREFTKLLAIAMSTTAIWGGVLLFLLLTLYPRFMNYLSEVFLPTLWIYPMLFFLEAFTLYIYYYGWERMRNGKSKWFHLYLGLQLNIVGTILLLVANAWVTFMMTPGGVDMKTGALMNIWEVIDNFSWWPINIHRLIANVTFGGAIVGAYSAFKFLHSKTDEDKAHYDWMGYVGNMIAIWSFLVLPFAGYWLMRELYQYDQTMGITMMGGFLSWLWIIQAVLISSLFLASNYYLWLGMERIDGGERYQK
;
A
#
# COMPACT_ATOMS: atom_id res chain seq x y z
N MET A 1 15.94 -22.04 -41.92
CA MET A 1 14.77 -22.95 -41.83
C MET A 1 14.78 -23.89 -40.59
N LYS A 2 15.51 -23.58 -39.50
CA LYS A 2 15.57 -24.41 -38.26
C LYS A 2 14.84 -23.82 -37.04
N THR A 3 14.39 -22.56 -37.09
CA THR A 3 13.77 -21.85 -35.96
C THR A 3 12.25 -21.91 -35.90
N GLN A 4 11.56 -22.29 -36.98
CA GLN A 4 10.09 -22.40 -37.00
C GLN A 4 9.56 -23.76 -36.47
N ILE A 5 10.38 -24.81 -36.50
CA ILE A 5 9.97 -26.17 -36.10
C ILE A 5 9.86 -26.29 -34.57
N CYS A 6 10.70 -25.57 -33.82
CA CYS A 6 10.71 -25.63 -32.35
C CYS A 6 9.47 -24.97 -31.70
N LYS A 7 8.96 -23.86 -32.26
CA LYS A 7 7.76 -23.16 -31.72
C LYS A 7 6.48 -24.00 -31.87
N LYS A 8 6.30 -24.70 -32.99
CA LYS A 8 5.12 -25.55 -33.22
C LYS A 8 5.10 -26.80 -32.33
N SER A 9 6.26 -27.34 -31.95
CA SER A 9 6.36 -28.49 -31.05
C SER A 9 6.12 -28.10 -29.59
N PHE A 10 6.64 -26.97 -29.14
CA PHE A 10 6.42 -26.44 -27.79
C PHE A 10 4.93 -26.10 -27.54
N LEU A 11 4.26 -25.47 -28.50
CA LEU A 11 2.83 -25.12 -28.38
C LEU A 11 1.91 -26.36 -28.39
N LYS A 12 2.31 -27.43 -29.09
CA LYS A 12 1.58 -28.72 -29.12
C LYS A 12 1.77 -29.55 -27.84
N LEU A 13 2.81 -29.28 -27.05
CA LEU A 13 3.04 -29.88 -25.74
C LEU A 13 2.35 -29.09 -24.62
N LEU A 14 2.28 -27.76 -24.75
CA LEU A 14 1.64 -26.90 -23.75
C LEU A 14 0.11 -27.10 -23.68
N PHE A 15 -0.52 -27.32 -24.84
CA PHE A 15 -1.98 -27.45 -24.95
C PHE A 15 -2.57 -28.70 -24.27
N PRO A 16 -2.02 -29.93 -24.46
CA PRO A 16 -2.49 -31.10 -23.72
C PRO A 16 -2.09 -31.06 -22.23
N LEU A 17 -1.00 -30.38 -21.86
CA LEU A 17 -0.63 -30.20 -20.45
C LEU A 17 -1.60 -29.27 -19.71
N LEU A 18 -2.04 -28.18 -20.36
CA LEU A 18 -3.10 -27.31 -19.87
C LEU A 18 -4.43 -28.06 -19.75
N ILE A 19 -4.78 -28.89 -20.74
CA ILE A 19 -6.00 -29.70 -20.69
C ILE A 19 -5.92 -30.74 -19.57
N LEU A 20 -4.76 -31.40 -19.34
CA LEU A 20 -4.58 -32.34 -18.22
C LEU A 20 -4.69 -31.67 -16.84
N VAL A 21 -4.23 -30.42 -16.71
CA VAL A 21 -4.39 -29.62 -15.48
C VAL A 21 -5.87 -29.24 -15.26
N PHE A 22 -6.65 -29.02 -16.32
CA PHE A 22 -8.07 -28.67 -16.21
C PHE A 22 -9.01 -29.89 -16.13
N THR A 23 -8.67 -31.03 -16.73
CA THR A 23 -9.52 -32.24 -16.69
C THR A 23 -9.33 -33.08 -15.43
N GLY A 24 -8.16 -32.99 -14.78
CA GLY A 24 -7.94 -33.58 -13.45
C GLY A 24 -8.76 -32.92 -12.34
N ALA A 25 -9.31 -31.72 -12.57
CA ALA A 25 -10.18 -31.01 -11.62
C ALA A 25 -11.66 -31.40 -11.74
N ALA A 26 -12.06 -32.11 -12.79
CA ALA A 26 -13.48 -32.36 -13.10
C ALA A 26 -14.00 -33.74 -12.65
N TRP A 27 -13.15 -34.60 -12.07
CA TRP A 27 -13.52 -35.96 -11.65
C TRP A 27 -12.93 -36.25 -10.27
N GLY A 28 -13.67 -35.86 -9.23
CA GLY A 28 -13.28 -36.12 -7.85
C GLY A 28 -13.93 -35.16 -6.85
N GLN A 29 -15.24 -35.00 -6.92
CA GLN A 29 -16.00 -34.33 -5.86
C GLN A 29 -16.35 -35.35 -4.77
N GLU A 30 -15.32 -36.03 -4.24
CA GLU A 30 -15.37 -36.49 -2.85
C GLU A 30 -15.18 -35.25 -1.98
N LEU A 31 -15.85 -35.20 -0.84
CA LEU A 31 -15.70 -34.17 0.19
C LEU A 31 -14.28 -34.25 0.75
N ILE A 32 -13.29 -33.73 0.02
CA ILE A 32 -11.94 -33.55 0.52
C ILE A 32 -12.09 -32.53 1.65
N GLU A 33 -12.03 -33.01 2.90
CA GLU A 33 -11.79 -32.12 4.03
C GLU A 33 -10.52 -31.35 3.72
N LEU A 34 -10.67 -30.06 3.44
CA LEU A 34 -9.53 -29.23 3.10
C LEU A 34 -8.60 -29.20 4.30
N PRO A 35 -7.30 -29.45 4.12
CA PRO A 35 -6.34 -29.39 5.21
C PRO A 35 -6.41 -27.99 5.82
N GLU A 36 -6.44 -27.93 7.16
CA GLU A 36 -6.59 -26.68 7.89
C GLU A 36 -5.48 -25.67 7.53
N TYR A 37 -4.25 -26.16 7.38
CA TYR A 37 -3.13 -25.46 6.80
C TYR A 37 -2.16 -26.44 6.14
N ARG A 38 -1.38 -25.97 5.16
CA ARG A 38 -0.25 -26.72 4.55
C ARG A 38 1.06 -26.08 4.96
N ALA A 39 2.12 -26.87 5.11
CA ALA A 39 3.45 -26.39 5.47
C ALA A 39 4.23 -25.89 4.25
N PHE A 40 4.82 -24.69 4.36
CA PHE A 40 5.80 -24.20 3.40
C PHE A 40 7.20 -24.74 3.74
N PRO A 41 7.99 -25.18 2.75
CA PRO A 41 9.32 -25.76 2.99
C PRO A 41 10.24 -24.85 3.79
N TRP A 42 11.00 -25.43 4.74
CA TRP A 42 12.09 -24.84 5.54
C TRP A 42 11.73 -23.70 6.51
N ILE A 43 10.95 -22.71 6.08
CA ILE A 43 10.67 -21.48 6.85
C ILE A 43 9.27 -21.48 7.50
N GLY A 44 8.38 -22.40 7.08
CA GLY A 44 7.01 -22.48 7.56
C GLY A 44 6.07 -21.45 6.92
N SER A 45 4.79 -21.77 6.91
CA SER A 45 3.76 -21.06 6.14
C SER A 45 3.48 -19.65 6.66
N ARG A 46 3.50 -19.49 7.98
CA ARG A 46 3.29 -18.19 8.64
C ARG A 46 4.38 -17.18 8.23
N VAL A 47 5.64 -17.61 8.22
CA VAL A 47 6.77 -16.74 7.84
C VAL A 47 6.72 -16.44 6.34
N ALA A 48 6.44 -17.43 5.49
CA ALA A 48 6.30 -17.24 4.05
C ALA A 48 5.20 -16.21 3.71
N VAL A 49 4.02 -16.35 4.31
CA VAL A 49 2.90 -15.41 4.13
C VAL A 49 3.26 -14.03 4.70
N TRP A 50 3.90 -13.96 5.88
CA TRP A 50 4.32 -12.69 6.46
C TRP A 50 5.28 -11.92 5.56
N ILE A 51 6.31 -12.58 5.00
CA ILE A 51 7.25 -11.92 4.07
C ILE A 51 6.53 -11.38 2.84
N ALA A 52 5.66 -12.19 2.21
CA ALA A 52 4.94 -11.76 1.02
C ALA A 52 3.97 -10.61 1.33
N ALA A 53 3.28 -10.67 2.47
CA ALA A 53 2.37 -9.64 2.93
C ALA A 53 3.09 -8.33 3.21
N GLU A 54 4.23 -8.38 3.90
CA GLU A 54 5.02 -7.19 4.24
C GLU A 54 5.53 -6.47 2.99
N VAL A 55 6.13 -7.22 2.05
CA VAL A 55 6.62 -6.63 0.79
C VAL A 55 5.47 -6.06 -0.04
N HIS A 56 4.36 -6.79 -0.17
CA HIS A 56 3.16 -6.28 -0.84
C HIS A 56 2.66 -4.99 -0.18
N LEU A 57 2.60 -4.94 1.15
CA LEU A 57 2.08 -3.82 1.92
C LEU A 57 2.96 -2.58 1.77
N MET A 58 4.29 -2.71 1.77
CA MET A 58 5.20 -1.59 1.56
C MET A 58 4.98 -0.92 0.20
N PHE A 59 4.85 -1.69 -0.88
CA PHE A 59 4.55 -1.12 -2.20
C PHE A 59 3.11 -0.61 -2.30
N ALA A 60 2.13 -1.28 -1.70
CA ALA A 60 0.74 -0.82 -1.65
C ALA A 60 0.61 0.51 -0.90
N ALA A 61 1.31 0.68 0.23
CA ALA A 61 1.35 1.92 0.99
C ALA A 61 1.89 3.08 0.15
N PHE A 62 2.95 2.84 -0.63
CA PHE A 62 3.50 3.82 -1.55
C PHE A 62 2.53 4.18 -2.69
N VAL A 63 1.87 3.17 -3.29
CA VAL A 63 0.86 3.36 -4.35
C VAL A 63 -0.32 4.19 -3.85
N LEU A 64 -0.70 4.06 -2.57
CA LEU A 64 -1.80 4.85 -2.00
C LEU A 64 -1.38 6.24 -1.51
N GLY A 65 -0.18 6.38 -0.94
CA GLY A 65 0.28 7.63 -0.33
C GLY A 65 0.74 8.68 -1.34
N VAL A 66 1.52 8.28 -2.34
CA VAL A 66 2.13 9.21 -3.30
C VAL A 66 1.14 9.94 -4.21
N PRO A 67 0.05 9.32 -4.72
CA PRO A 67 -0.90 10.03 -5.57
C PRO A 67 -1.59 11.18 -4.85
N MET A 68 -1.73 11.12 -3.52
CA MET A 68 -2.42 12.15 -2.73
C MET A 68 -1.70 13.48 -2.86
N PHE A 69 -0.39 13.48 -2.61
CA PHE A 69 0.39 14.70 -2.75
C PHE A 69 0.83 14.97 -4.19
N ALA A 70 0.94 13.98 -5.06
CA ALA A 70 1.24 14.20 -6.48
C ALA A 70 0.16 15.07 -7.15
N VAL A 71 -1.12 14.81 -6.87
CA VAL A 71 -2.24 15.63 -7.38
C VAL A 71 -2.23 17.04 -6.80
N ILE A 72 -1.88 17.19 -5.53
CA ILE A 72 -1.76 18.51 -4.89
C ILE A 72 -0.63 19.31 -5.54
N VAL A 73 0.54 18.70 -5.72
CA VAL A 73 1.70 19.32 -6.39
C VAL A 73 1.35 19.69 -7.83
N GLU A 74 0.67 18.82 -8.56
CA GLU A 74 0.21 19.11 -9.91
C GLU A 74 -0.79 20.29 -9.92
N LEU A 75 -1.75 20.30 -9.00
CA LEU A 75 -2.73 21.40 -8.87
C LEU A 75 -2.02 22.73 -8.60
N ILE A 76 -1.03 22.75 -7.71
CA ILE A 76 -0.20 23.94 -7.46
C ILE A 76 0.55 24.32 -8.74
N GLY A 77 1.07 23.37 -9.52
CA GLY A 77 1.70 23.64 -10.81
C GLY A 77 0.77 24.30 -11.82
N VAL A 78 -0.48 23.85 -11.88
CA VAL A 78 -1.52 24.44 -12.75
C VAL A 78 -1.88 25.86 -12.30
N LEU A 79 -2.05 26.09 -10.99
CA LEU A 79 -2.44 27.39 -10.46
C LEU A 79 -1.30 28.42 -10.49
N SER A 80 -0.07 27.99 -10.20
CA SER A 80 1.11 28.86 -10.16
C SER A 80 1.78 29.05 -11.52
N SER A 81 1.44 28.21 -12.51
CA SER A 81 2.11 28.17 -13.82
C SER A 81 3.63 27.97 -13.75
N GLN A 82 4.12 27.35 -12.67
CA GLN A 82 5.55 27.08 -12.49
C GLN A 82 5.87 25.63 -12.88
N GLU A 83 6.74 25.48 -13.88
CA GLU A 83 7.09 24.18 -14.47
C GLU A 83 7.76 23.21 -13.49
N ARG A 84 8.43 23.72 -12.44
CA ARG A 84 9.06 22.89 -11.40
C ARG A 84 8.07 21.93 -10.71
N TYR A 85 6.84 22.38 -10.45
CA TYR A 85 5.82 21.53 -9.81
C TYR A 85 5.33 20.44 -10.76
N ASP A 86 5.16 20.77 -12.05
CA ASP A 86 4.78 19.79 -13.07
C ASP A 86 5.86 18.72 -13.25
N LYS A 87 7.14 19.13 -13.29
CA LYS A 87 8.30 18.21 -13.36
C LYS A 87 8.31 17.26 -12.16
N MET A 88 8.11 17.77 -10.95
CA MET A 88 8.06 16.96 -9.73
C MET A 88 6.89 15.97 -9.73
N ALA A 89 5.68 16.44 -10.03
CA ALA A 89 4.50 15.58 -10.05
C ALA A 89 4.63 14.46 -11.08
N ARG A 90 5.27 14.74 -12.24
CA ARG A 90 5.58 13.73 -13.25
C ARG A 90 6.58 12.67 -12.77
N GLU A 91 7.59 13.07 -12.01
CA GLU A 91 8.54 12.11 -11.44
C GLU A 91 7.84 11.19 -10.42
N PHE A 92 6.92 11.72 -9.61
CA PHE A 92 6.11 10.90 -8.71
C PHE A 92 5.27 9.87 -9.45
N THR A 93 4.59 10.26 -10.54
CA THR A 93 3.76 9.32 -11.31
C THR A 93 4.58 8.24 -12.01
N LYS A 94 5.81 8.55 -12.42
CA LYS A 94 6.74 7.54 -12.94
C LYS A 94 7.08 6.48 -11.89
N LEU A 95 7.38 6.90 -10.66
CA LEU A 95 7.67 5.98 -9.55
C LEU A 95 6.44 5.13 -9.22
N LEU A 96 5.26 5.74 -9.22
CA LEU A 96 3.98 5.06 -8.99
C LEU A 96 3.70 3.95 -9.99
N ALA A 97 3.95 4.17 -11.29
CA ALA A 97 3.73 3.14 -12.32
C ALA A 97 4.56 1.86 -12.08
N ILE A 98 5.82 2.03 -11.64
CA ILE A 98 6.71 0.92 -11.30
C ILE A 98 6.24 0.23 -10.01
N ALA A 99 5.88 1.03 -8.99
CA ALA A 99 5.40 0.51 -7.73
C ALA A 99 4.11 -0.29 -7.90
N MET A 100 3.16 0.18 -8.70
CA MET A 100 1.89 -0.52 -8.99
C MET A 100 2.11 -1.91 -9.58
N SER A 101 3.01 -2.03 -10.56
CA SER A 101 3.36 -3.33 -11.13
C SER A 101 3.96 -4.28 -10.08
N THR A 102 4.81 -3.75 -9.20
CA THR A 102 5.45 -4.52 -8.13
C THR A 102 4.43 -4.96 -7.07
N THR A 103 3.52 -4.06 -6.68
CA THR A 103 2.39 -4.36 -5.79
C THR A 103 1.52 -5.47 -6.36
N ALA A 104 1.20 -5.43 -7.65
CA ALA A 104 0.39 -6.45 -8.33
C ALA A 104 1.04 -7.84 -8.28
N ILE A 105 2.35 -7.91 -8.59
CA ILE A 105 3.10 -9.17 -8.56
C ILE A 105 3.09 -9.75 -7.13
N TRP A 106 3.45 -8.95 -6.13
CA TRP A 106 3.48 -9.41 -4.75
C TRP A 106 2.09 -9.69 -4.18
N GLY A 107 1.05 -8.99 -4.63
CA GLY A 107 -0.34 -9.27 -4.29
C GLY A 107 -0.80 -10.62 -4.85
N GLY A 108 -0.44 -10.92 -6.10
CA GLY A 108 -0.66 -12.24 -6.70
C GLY A 108 0.09 -13.35 -5.96
N VAL A 109 1.34 -13.12 -5.56
CA VAL A 109 2.13 -14.05 -4.73
C VAL A 109 1.46 -14.28 -3.37
N LEU A 110 1.03 -13.21 -2.70
CA LEU A 110 0.34 -13.29 -1.41
C LEU A 110 -0.97 -14.09 -1.53
N LEU A 111 -1.81 -13.78 -2.52
CA LEU A 111 -3.05 -14.51 -2.78
C LEU A 111 -2.77 -15.99 -3.06
N PHE A 112 -1.78 -16.29 -3.90
CA PHE A 112 -1.38 -17.66 -4.19
C PHE A 112 -0.94 -18.42 -2.93
N LEU A 113 -0.11 -17.81 -2.08
CA LEU A 113 0.31 -18.41 -0.81
C LEU A 113 -0.87 -18.63 0.13
N LEU A 114 -1.80 -17.68 0.24
CA LEU A 114 -2.99 -17.83 1.08
C LEU A 114 -3.91 -18.95 0.59
N LEU A 115 -4.20 -19.01 -0.71
CA LEU A 115 -5.04 -20.07 -1.30
C LEU A 115 -4.42 -21.46 -1.17
N THR A 116 -3.08 -21.56 -1.29
CA THR A 116 -2.39 -22.85 -1.26
C THR A 116 -2.07 -23.33 0.15
N LEU A 117 -1.71 -22.43 1.07
CA LEU A 117 -1.28 -22.77 2.43
C LEU A 117 -2.40 -22.69 3.47
N TYR A 118 -3.44 -21.89 3.22
CA TYR A 118 -4.55 -21.65 4.15
C TYR A 118 -5.92 -21.83 3.47
N PRO A 119 -6.21 -22.99 2.83
CA PRO A 119 -7.40 -23.15 1.98
C PRO A 119 -8.71 -23.06 2.77
N ARG A 120 -8.78 -23.63 3.99
CA ARG A 120 -9.98 -23.56 4.83
C ARG A 120 -10.30 -22.13 5.25
N PHE A 121 -9.28 -21.38 5.65
CA PHE A 121 -9.39 -19.97 6.01
C PHE A 121 -9.84 -19.12 4.82
N MET A 122 -9.24 -19.33 3.63
CA MET A 122 -9.63 -18.60 2.43
C MET A 122 -11.06 -18.90 2.01
N ASN A 123 -11.51 -20.16 2.09
CA ASN A 123 -12.91 -20.49 1.82
C ASN A 123 -13.87 -19.79 2.76
N TYR A 124 -13.56 -19.77 4.07
CA TYR A 124 -14.39 -19.07 5.04
C TYR A 124 -14.48 -17.57 4.75
N LEU A 125 -13.34 -16.91 4.53
CA LEU A 125 -13.33 -15.50 4.13
C LEU A 125 -14.10 -15.27 2.84
N SER A 126 -14.02 -16.18 1.88
CA SER A 126 -14.75 -16.06 0.62
C SER A 126 -16.26 -16.18 0.78
N GLU A 127 -16.75 -17.02 1.68
CA GLU A 127 -18.17 -17.12 2.00
C GLU A 127 -18.68 -15.85 2.69
N VAL A 128 -17.93 -15.34 3.66
CA VAL A 128 -18.29 -14.13 4.41
C VAL A 128 -18.27 -12.87 3.53
N PHE A 129 -17.25 -12.72 2.69
CA PHE A 129 -16.98 -11.48 1.93
C PHE A 129 -17.30 -11.54 0.43
N LEU A 130 -18.11 -12.53 0.00
CA LEU A 130 -18.37 -12.82 -1.41
C LEU A 130 -18.66 -11.59 -2.29
N PRO A 131 -19.50 -10.61 -1.89
CA PRO A 131 -19.74 -9.42 -2.72
C PRO A 131 -18.48 -8.56 -2.90
N THR A 132 -17.72 -8.35 -1.82
CA THR A 132 -16.51 -7.52 -1.85
C THR A 132 -15.35 -8.17 -2.58
N LEU A 133 -15.32 -9.51 -2.65
CA LEU A 133 -14.32 -10.26 -3.43
C LEU A 133 -14.39 -9.99 -4.93
N TRP A 134 -15.55 -9.66 -5.48
CA TRP A 134 -15.68 -9.27 -6.88
C TRP A 134 -15.40 -7.78 -7.10
N ILE A 135 -15.81 -6.95 -6.14
CA ILE A 135 -15.58 -5.50 -6.19
C ILE A 135 -14.09 -5.18 -6.10
N TYR A 136 -13.33 -5.89 -5.26
CA TYR A 136 -11.93 -5.60 -5.01
C TYR A 136 -11.04 -5.70 -6.27
N PRO A 137 -11.05 -6.81 -7.05
CA PRO A 137 -10.32 -6.88 -8.31
C PRO A 137 -10.78 -5.84 -9.34
N MET A 138 -12.09 -5.53 -9.40
CA MET A 138 -12.61 -4.52 -10.32
C MET A 138 -12.06 -3.13 -9.99
N LEU A 139 -12.06 -2.75 -8.71
CA LEU A 139 -11.46 -1.50 -8.25
C LEU A 139 -9.95 -1.48 -8.49
N PHE A 140 -9.25 -2.60 -8.30
CA PHE A 140 -7.82 -2.71 -8.58
C PHE A 140 -7.51 -2.49 -10.07
N PHE A 141 -8.29 -3.08 -10.97
CA PHE A 141 -8.16 -2.83 -12.40
C PHE A 141 -8.46 -1.37 -12.75
N LEU A 142 -9.47 -0.78 -12.12
CA LEU A 142 -9.79 0.63 -12.32
C LEU A 142 -8.66 1.54 -11.84
N GLU A 143 -8.08 1.28 -10.65
CA GLU A 143 -6.93 2.00 -10.10
C GLU A 143 -5.73 1.92 -11.06
N ALA A 144 -5.39 0.71 -11.51
CA ALA A 144 -4.32 0.50 -12.47
C ALA A 144 -4.57 1.27 -13.76
N PHE A 145 -5.76 1.13 -14.34
CA PHE A 145 -6.12 1.81 -15.59
C PHE A 145 -6.04 3.33 -15.46
N THR A 146 -6.61 3.90 -14.39
CA THR A 146 -6.54 5.33 -14.11
C THR A 146 -5.10 5.79 -13.92
N LEU A 147 -4.28 5.07 -13.16
CA LEU A 147 -2.86 5.39 -12.99
C LEU A 147 -2.09 5.36 -14.31
N TYR A 148 -2.30 4.34 -15.14
CA TYR A 148 -1.59 4.24 -16.41
C TYR A 148 -1.99 5.33 -17.41
N ILE A 149 -3.28 5.71 -17.45
CA ILE A 149 -3.70 6.87 -18.25
C ILE A 149 -3.11 8.16 -17.69
N TYR A 150 -3.11 8.32 -16.37
CA TYR A 150 -2.53 9.48 -15.70
C TYR A 150 -1.02 9.60 -16.04
N TYR A 151 -0.26 8.52 -15.93
CA TYR A 151 1.17 8.54 -16.25
C TYR A 151 1.46 8.70 -17.75
N TYR A 152 0.92 7.84 -18.62
CA TYR A 152 1.23 7.87 -20.06
C TYR A 152 0.55 9.03 -20.78
N GLY A 153 -0.54 9.56 -20.23
CA GLY A 153 -1.27 10.69 -20.77
C GLY A 153 -0.64 12.04 -20.48
N TRP A 154 0.41 12.10 -19.65
CA TRP A 154 1.03 13.35 -19.16
C TRP A 154 1.34 14.36 -20.29
N GLU A 155 2.09 13.95 -21.31
CA GLU A 155 2.48 14.85 -22.41
C GLU A 155 1.30 15.28 -23.27
N ARG A 156 0.33 14.39 -23.48
CA ARG A 156 -0.85 14.68 -24.30
C ARG A 156 -1.81 15.63 -23.60
N MET A 157 -1.83 15.62 -22.26
CA MET A 157 -2.72 16.44 -21.44
C MET A 157 -1.99 17.56 -20.69
N ARG A 158 -0.75 17.88 -21.09
CA ARG A 158 0.08 18.87 -20.40
C ARG A 158 -0.50 20.29 -20.42
N ASN A 159 -1.22 20.64 -21.49
CA ASN A 159 -1.63 22.02 -21.78
C ASN A 159 -3.16 22.16 -21.94
N GLY A 160 -3.66 23.36 -21.67
CA GLY A 160 -5.05 23.76 -21.94
C GLY A 160 -6.09 23.04 -21.07
N LYS A 161 -7.30 22.85 -21.62
CA LYS A 161 -8.43 22.22 -20.90
C LYS A 161 -8.15 20.76 -20.52
N SER A 162 -7.30 20.07 -21.27
CA SER A 162 -6.92 18.69 -21.03
C SER A 162 -6.16 18.49 -19.70
N LYS A 163 -5.48 19.54 -19.21
CA LYS A 163 -4.77 19.49 -17.92
C LYS A 163 -5.71 19.34 -16.73
N TRP A 164 -6.91 19.93 -16.80
CA TRP A 164 -7.95 19.72 -15.78
C TRP A 164 -8.49 18.28 -15.78
N PHE A 165 -8.58 17.67 -16.96
CA PHE A 165 -8.93 16.25 -17.06
C PHE A 165 -7.82 15.34 -16.49
N HIS A 166 -6.55 15.72 -16.70
CA HIS A 166 -5.41 15.02 -16.09
C HIS A 166 -5.46 15.09 -14.55
N LEU A 167 -5.74 16.26 -13.97
CA LEU A 167 -5.97 16.42 -12.53
C LEU A 167 -7.16 15.57 -12.03
N TYR A 168 -8.25 15.52 -12.80
CA TYR A 168 -9.40 14.66 -12.49
C TYR A 168 -9.02 13.17 -12.44
N LEU A 169 -8.18 12.69 -13.36
CA LEU A 169 -7.67 11.31 -13.31
C LEU A 169 -6.85 11.05 -12.05
N GLY A 170 -6.00 12.01 -11.66
CA GLY A 170 -5.28 11.92 -10.40
C GLY A 170 -6.20 11.89 -9.18
N LEU A 171 -7.27 12.71 -9.15
CA LEU A 171 -8.27 12.67 -8.09
C LEU A 171 -9.02 11.32 -8.07
N GLN A 172 -9.41 10.82 -9.24
CA GLN A 172 -10.07 9.52 -9.38
C GLN A 172 -9.18 8.39 -8.87
N LEU A 173 -7.88 8.44 -9.16
CA LEU A 173 -6.89 7.48 -8.66
C LEU A 173 -6.91 7.44 -7.12
N ASN A 174 -6.93 8.61 -6.47
CA ASN A 174 -6.99 8.69 -5.01
C ASN A 174 -8.30 8.16 -4.43
N ILE A 175 -9.44 8.45 -5.08
CA ILE A 175 -10.75 7.94 -4.64
C ILE A 175 -10.78 6.42 -4.72
N VAL A 176 -10.38 5.84 -5.86
CA VAL A 176 -10.39 4.39 -6.07
C VAL A 176 -9.41 3.69 -5.12
N GLY A 177 -8.20 4.21 -4.98
CA GLY A 177 -7.21 3.68 -4.03
C GLY A 177 -7.70 3.73 -2.58
N THR A 178 -8.37 4.81 -2.18
CA THR A 178 -8.96 4.91 -0.83
C THR A 178 -10.06 3.87 -0.64
N ILE A 179 -10.94 3.67 -1.62
CA ILE A 179 -11.99 2.63 -1.52
C ILE A 179 -11.35 1.23 -1.46
N LEU A 180 -10.29 0.96 -2.23
CA LEU A 180 -9.53 -0.30 -2.14
C LEU A 180 -8.95 -0.53 -0.74
N LEU A 181 -8.39 0.52 -0.13
CA LEU A 181 -7.91 0.47 1.24
C LEU A 181 -9.04 0.10 2.22
N LEU A 182 -10.20 0.76 2.12
CA LEU A 182 -11.37 0.49 2.96
C LEU A 182 -11.84 -0.96 2.84
N VAL A 183 -11.95 -1.47 1.61
CA VAL A 183 -12.38 -2.86 1.34
C VAL A 183 -11.37 -3.87 1.87
N ALA A 184 -10.08 -3.70 1.57
CA ALA A 184 -9.04 -4.60 2.07
C ALA A 184 -8.96 -4.61 3.60
N ASN A 185 -9.12 -3.44 4.23
CA ASN A 185 -9.11 -3.33 5.68
C ASN A 185 -10.31 -4.02 6.31
N ALA A 186 -11.48 -4.07 5.67
CA ALA A 186 -12.62 -4.82 6.20
C ALA A 186 -12.27 -6.30 6.41
N TRP A 187 -11.51 -6.90 5.50
CA TRP A 187 -11.09 -8.31 5.61
C TRP A 187 -10.10 -8.50 6.76
N VAL A 188 -9.10 -7.62 6.85
CA VAL A 188 -8.05 -7.71 7.88
C VAL A 188 -8.61 -7.42 9.27
N THR A 189 -9.47 -6.42 9.41
CA THR A 189 -10.03 -6.04 10.71
C THR A 189 -11.04 -7.04 11.21
N PHE A 190 -11.78 -7.70 10.31
CA PHE A 190 -12.64 -8.82 10.69
C PHE A 190 -11.83 -9.96 11.33
N MET A 191 -10.60 -10.22 10.87
CA MET A 191 -9.74 -11.22 11.50
C MET A 191 -9.27 -10.83 12.91
N MET A 192 -9.26 -9.54 13.24
CA MET A 192 -8.81 -9.02 14.54
C MET A 192 -9.97 -8.83 15.52
N THR A 193 -11.07 -8.25 15.04
CA THR A 193 -12.26 -7.91 15.81
C THR A 193 -13.50 -8.41 15.06
N PRO A 194 -13.73 -9.73 14.99
CA PRO A 194 -14.86 -10.27 14.25
C PRO A 194 -16.19 -9.75 14.83
N GLY A 195 -17.11 -9.40 13.92
CA GLY A 195 -18.47 -8.95 14.19
C GLY A 195 -19.41 -9.45 13.09
N GLY A 196 -20.73 -9.43 13.32
CA GLY A 196 -21.72 -9.83 12.31
C GLY A 196 -21.74 -11.31 11.92
N VAL A 197 -21.12 -12.18 12.71
CA VAL A 197 -21.11 -13.65 12.55
C VAL A 197 -21.53 -14.34 13.84
N ASP A 198 -22.17 -15.51 13.72
CA ASP A 198 -22.47 -16.35 14.88
C ASP A 198 -21.17 -17.00 15.39
N MET A 199 -20.79 -16.71 16.63
CA MET A 199 -19.50 -17.15 17.19
C MET A 199 -19.39 -18.66 17.43
N LYS A 200 -20.51 -19.41 17.40
CA LYS A 200 -20.51 -20.87 17.59
C LYS A 200 -20.42 -21.62 16.27
N THR A 201 -21.10 -21.13 15.26
CA THR A 201 -21.26 -21.78 13.95
C THR A 201 -20.39 -21.14 12.87
N GLY A 202 -19.90 -19.92 13.08
CA GLY A 202 -19.18 -19.10 12.10
C GLY A 202 -20.09 -18.51 11.02
N ALA A 203 -21.40 -18.76 11.06
CA ALA A 203 -22.33 -18.36 10.01
C ALA A 203 -22.48 -16.85 9.93
N LEU A 204 -22.51 -16.32 8.70
CA LEU A 204 -22.76 -14.90 8.44
C LEU A 204 -24.16 -14.51 8.91
N MET A 205 -24.24 -13.48 9.76
CA MET A 205 -25.51 -12.89 10.22
C MET A 205 -25.76 -11.55 9.54
N ASN A 206 -24.77 -10.65 9.54
CA ASN A 206 -24.88 -9.32 8.98
C ASN A 206 -23.55 -8.87 8.34
N ILE A 207 -23.56 -8.67 7.02
CA ILE A 207 -22.38 -8.24 6.28
C ILE A 207 -21.88 -6.84 6.66
N TRP A 208 -22.79 -5.94 7.07
CA TRP A 208 -22.38 -4.59 7.46
C TRP A 208 -21.64 -4.59 8.80
N GLU A 209 -22.06 -5.43 9.76
CA GLU A 209 -21.35 -5.60 11.03
C GLU A 209 -20.03 -6.35 10.88
N VAL A 210 -19.89 -7.17 9.84
CA VAL A 210 -18.61 -7.77 9.43
C VAL A 210 -17.65 -6.69 8.92
N ILE A 211 -18.13 -5.78 8.07
CA ILE A 211 -17.32 -4.71 7.46
C ILE A 211 -17.01 -3.61 8.48
N ASP A 212 -18.03 -3.01 9.07
CA ASP A 212 -17.93 -1.91 10.05
C ASP A 212 -17.76 -2.47 11.48
N ASN A 213 -16.69 -3.25 11.63
CA ASN A 213 -16.31 -3.81 12.92
C ASN A 213 -15.49 -2.82 13.75
N PHE A 214 -15.24 -3.17 15.00
CA PHE A 214 -14.67 -2.29 16.03
C PHE A 214 -13.35 -1.60 15.62
N SER A 215 -12.50 -2.28 14.83
CA SER A 215 -11.20 -1.75 14.42
C SER A 215 -11.18 -1.17 13.00
N TRP A 216 -12.28 -1.22 12.24
CA TRP A 216 -12.32 -0.83 10.84
C TRP A 216 -12.05 0.66 10.60
N TRP A 217 -12.82 1.57 11.18
CA TRP A 217 -12.55 3.02 11.03
C TRP A 217 -11.18 3.45 11.57
N PRO A 218 -10.78 3.03 12.79
CA PRO A 218 -9.47 3.39 13.33
C PRO A 218 -8.31 2.90 12.47
N ILE A 219 -8.35 1.66 11.95
CA ILE A 219 -7.26 1.16 11.11
C ILE A 219 -7.22 1.91 9.78
N ASN A 220 -8.37 2.25 9.20
CA ASN A 220 -8.44 2.94 7.93
C ASN A 220 -7.79 4.32 8.04
N ILE A 221 -8.12 5.06 9.09
CA ILE A 221 -7.54 6.39 9.35
C ILE A 221 -6.06 6.29 9.69
N HIS A 222 -5.68 5.32 10.53
CA HIS A 222 -4.28 5.07 10.86
C HIS A 222 -3.44 4.75 9.61
N ARG A 223 -3.91 3.81 8.77
CA ARG A 223 -3.22 3.41 7.54
C ARG A 223 -3.21 4.51 6.50
N LEU A 224 -4.27 5.31 6.38
CA LEU A 224 -4.29 6.45 5.46
C LEU A 224 -3.17 7.44 5.79
N ILE A 225 -3.07 7.82 7.07
CA ILE A 225 -2.02 8.74 7.54
C ILE A 225 -0.63 8.09 7.37
N ALA A 226 -0.49 6.82 7.77
CA ALA A 226 0.77 6.08 7.65
C ALA A 226 1.25 5.96 6.19
N ASN A 227 0.34 5.74 5.24
CA ASN A 227 0.68 5.66 3.82
C ASN A 227 1.20 7.01 3.30
N VAL A 228 0.60 8.14 3.71
CA VAL A 228 1.08 9.48 3.36
C VAL A 228 2.47 9.73 3.97
N THR A 229 2.67 9.38 5.24
CA THR A 229 3.97 9.48 5.92
C THR A 229 5.04 8.66 5.20
N PHE A 230 4.72 7.40 4.89
CA PHE A 230 5.63 6.49 4.18
C PHE A 230 5.95 7.00 2.77
N GLY A 231 4.94 7.44 2.01
CA GLY A 231 5.12 8.03 0.68
C GLY A 231 6.05 9.25 0.70
N GLY A 232 5.84 10.18 1.64
CA GLY A 232 6.72 11.35 1.83
C GLY A 232 8.15 10.97 2.18
N ALA A 233 8.34 9.99 3.08
CA ALA A 233 9.66 9.51 3.48
C ALA A 233 10.41 8.83 2.33
N ILE A 234 9.72 8.00 1.54
CA ILE A 234 10.32 7.36 0.35
C ILE A 234 10.68 8.39 -0.72
N VAL A 235 9.85 9.42 -0.93
CA VAL A 235 10.19 10.54 -1.80
C VAL A 235 11.44 11.26 -1.30
N GLY A 236 11.53 11.54 0.01
CA GLY A 236 12.72 12.11 0.63
C GLY A 236 13.97 11.26 0.37
N ALA A 237 13.88 9.95 0.60
CA ALA A 237 14.97 9.01 0.36
C ALA A 237 15.38 8.92 -1.12
N TYR A 238 14.41 8.84 -2.03
CA TYR A 238 14.66 8.86 -3.48
C TYR A 238 15.36 10.15 -3.91
N SER A 239 14.89 11.29 -3.41
CA SER A 239 15.44 12.59 -3.74
C SER A 239 16.87 12.74 -3.21
N ALA A 240 17.14 12.30 -1.99
CA ALA A 240 18.48 12.28 -1.42
C ALA A 240 19.43 11.40 -2.25
N PHE A 241 18.98 10.19 -2.65
CA PHE A 241 19.77 9.31 -3.50
C PHE A 241 20.09 9.98 -4.84
N LYS A 242 19.10 10.61 -5.48
CA LYS A 242 19.27 11.28 -6.78
C LYS A 242 20.14 12.52 -6.65
N PHE A 243 19.98 13.32 -5.60
CA PHE A 243 20.82 14.49 -5.30
C PHE A 243 22.30 14.11 -5.24
N LEU A 244 22.65 13.03 -4.54
CA LEU A 244 24.03 12.55 -4.41
C LEU A 244 24.63 12.06 -5.74
N HIS A 245 23.81 11.62 -6.68
CA HIS A 245 24.24 11.13 -7.99
C HIS A 245 24.16 12.19 -9.10
N SER A 246 23.55 13.34 -8.83
CA SER A 246 23.41 14.44 -9.78
C SER A 246 24.74 15.15 -10.02
N LYS A 247 25.06 15.42 -11.28
CA LYS A 247 26.30 16.09 -11.69
C LYS A 247 26.11 17.59 -11.95
N THR A 248 24.89 18.01 -12.25
CA THR A 248 24.54 19.41 -12.55
C THR A 248 23.95 20.09 -11.31
N ASP A 249 24.17 21.39 -11.19
CA ASP A 249 23.60 22.17 -10.09
C ASP A 249 22.08 22.29 -10.21
N GLU A 250 21.53 22.29 -11.43
CA GLU A 250 20.09 22.29 -11.67
C GLU A 250 19.41 21.01 -11.14
N ASP A 251 19.96 19.83 -11.45
CA ASP A 251 19.38 18.57 -10.95
C ASP A 251 19.53 18.46 -9.43
N LYS A 252 20.65 18.94 -8.87
CA LYS A 252 20.81 19.03 -7.41
C LYS A 252 19.76 19.93 -6.79
N ALA A 253 19.51 21.12 -7.33
CA ALA A 253 18.48 22.02 -6.83
C ALA A 253 17.07 21.41 -6.90
N HIS A 254 16.75 20.71 -8.00
CA HIS A 254 15.48 20.01 -8.16
C HIS A 254 15.29 18.91 -7.11
N TYR A 255 16.28 18.03 -6.92
CA TYR A 255 16.18 16.94 -5.95
C TYR A 255 16.29 17.41 -4.50
N ASP A 256 17.01 18.50 -4.22
CA ASP A 256 17.00 19.11 -2.89
C ASP A 256 15.60 19.62 -2.53
N TRP A 257 14.95 20.32 -3.46
CA TRP A 257 13.60 20.81 -3.29
C TRP A 257 12.56 19.67 -3.18
N MET A 258 12.69 18.63 -4.01
CA MET A 258 11.85 17.43 -3.93
C MET A 258 12.00 16.70 -2.60
N GLY A 259 13.24 16.59 -2.10
CA GLY A 259 13.53 16.01 -0.79
C GLY A 259 12.94 16.83 0.35
N TYR A 260 13.05 18.16 0.28
CA TYR A 260 12.42 19.07 1.23
C TYR A 260 10.90 18.90 1.27
N VAL A 261 10.23 18.87 0.11
CA VAL A 261 8.77 18.67 0.03
C VAL A 261 8.36 17.30 0.59
N GLY A 262 9.07 16.23 0.22
CA GLY A 262 8.79 14.88 0.73
C GLY A 262 8.95 14.77 2.24
N ASN A 263 10.04 15.30 2.79
CA ASN A 263 10.28 15.33 4.24
C ASN A 263 9.23 16.17 4.97
N MET A 264 8.82 17.30 4.41
CA MET A 264 7.75 18.12 4.99
C MET A 264 6.44 17.34 5.07
N ILE A 265 6.03 16.68 3.98
CA ILE A 265 4.83 15.82 3.96
C ILE A 265 4.93 14.71 5.00
N ALA A 266 6.09 14.04 5.08
CA ALA A 266 6.34 12.96 6.02
C ALA A 266 6.20 13.43 7.47
N ILE A 267 6.88 14.52 7.85
CA ILE A 267 6.89 15.03 9.22
C ILE A 267 5.49 15.51 9.65
N TRP A 268 4.79 16.26 8.81
CA TRP A 268 3.45 16.77 9.15
C TRP A 268 2.42 15.65 9.30
N SER A 269 2.42 14.67 8.39
CA SER A 269 1.53 13.50 8.51
C SER A 269 1.91 12.64 9.72
N PHE A 270 3.21 12.45 9.97
CA PHE A 270 3.71 11.67 11.09
C PHE A 270 3.33 12.28 12.44
N LEU A 271 3.25 13.61 12.56
CA LEU A 271 2.82 14.28 13.79
C LEU A 271 1.41 13.87 14.23
N VAL A 272 0.53 13.60 13.25
CA VAL A 272 -0.87 13.20 13.50
C VAL A 272 -1.00 11.69 13.75
N LEU A 273 -0.06 10.89 13.24
CA LEU A 273 -0.13 9.43 13.27
C LEU A 273 -0.23 8.82 14.69
N PRO A 274 0.48 9.31 15.73
CA PRO A 274 0.31 8.80 17.10
C PRO A 274 -1.10 8.90 17.64
N PHE A 275 -1.86 9.95 17.28
CA PHE A 275 -3.24 10.13 17.72
C PHE A 275 -4.17 9.08 17.08
N ALA A 276 -3.99 8.81 15.78
CA ALA A 276 -4.72 7.74 15.10
C ALA A 276 -4.33 6.35 15.66
N GLY A 277 -3.06 6.15 16.00
CA GLY A 277 -2.58 4.93 16.66
C GLY A 277 -3.18 4.73 18.06
N TYR A 278 -3.23 5.80 18.85
CA TYR A 278 -3.90 5.79 20.16
C TYR A 278 -5.37 5.42 20.03
N TRP A 279 -6.08 6.02 19.06
CA TRP A 279 -7.48 5.68 18.81
C TRP A 279 -7.65 4.20 18.43
N LEU A 280 -6.86 3.69 17.49
CA LEU A 280 -6.89 2.26 17.12
C LEU A 280 -6.66 1.35 18.34
N MET A 281 -5.67 1.63 19.17
CA MET A 281 -5.41 0.82 20.36
C MET A 281 -6.51 0.92 21.42
N ARG A 282 -7.09 2.12 21.61
CA ARG A 282 -8.22 2.31 22.51
C ARG A 282 -9.38 1.40 22.10
N GLU A 283 -9.67 1.35 20.80
CA GLU A 283 -10.76 0.52 20.31
C GLU A 283 -10.45 -0.97 20.49
N LEU A 284 -9.24 -1.44 20.13
CA LEU A 284 -8.87 -2.84 20.39
C LEU A 284 -8.94 -3.24 21.86
N TYR A 285 -8.53 -2.33 22.77
CA TYR A 285 -8.61 -2.56 24.22
C TYR A 285 -10.05 -2.66 24.72
N GLN A 286 -10.96 -1.86 24.15
CA GLN A 286 -12.38 -1.91 24.48
C GLN A 286 -13.07 -3.16 23.95
N TYR A 287 -12.63 -3.68 22.79
CA TYR A 287 -13.13 -4.93 22.24
C TYR A 287 -12.67 -6.14 23.07
N ASP A 288 -11.36 -6.24 23.37
CA ASP A 288 -10.81 -7.29 24.23
C ASP A 288 -9.61 -6.78 25.03
N GLN A 289 -9.80 -6.70 26.35
CA GLN A 289 -8.76 -6.27 27.28
C GLN A 289 -7.52 -7.18 27.23
N THR A 290 -7.71 -8.47 26.95
CA THR A 290 -6.62 -9.47 26.84
C THR A 290 -5.70 -9.14 25.68
N MET A 291 -6.26 -8.72 24.54
CA MET A 291 -5.46 -8.27 23.39
C MET A 291 -4.62 -7.04 23.76
N GLY A 292 -5.24 -6.08 24.43
CA GLY A 292 -4.55 -4.87 24.91
C GLY A 292 -3.39 -5.17 25.86
N ILE A 293 -3.61 -6.02 26.86
CA ILE A 293 -2.58 -6.44 27.82
C ILE A 293 -1.46 -7.18 27.10
N THR A 294 -1.79 -8.11 26.20
CA THR A 294 -0.79 -8.90 25.45
C THR A 294 0.12 -8.01 24.60
N MET A 295 -0.45 -7.00 23.95
CA MET A 295 0.27 -6.06 23.10
C MET A 295 1.18 -5.12 23.89
N MET A 296 0.65 -4.39 24.87
CA MET A 296 1.37 -3.28 25.51
C MET A 296 2.05 -3.65 26.84
N GLY A 297 1.49 -4.57 27.62
CA GLY A 297 2.01 -4.94 28.95
C GLY A 297 2.59 -6.35 29.04
N GLY A 298 2.39 -7.18 28.03
CA GLY A 298 2.68 -8.61 28.05
C GLY A 298 3.84 -9.00 27.13
N PHE A 299 3.75 -10.19 26.54
CA PHE A 299 4.82 -10.80 25.73
C PHE A 299 5.27 -9.96 24.53
N LEU A 300 4.39 -9.12 23.96
CA LEU A 300 4.69 -8.29 22.80
C LEU A 300 5.11 -6.85 23.14
N SER A 301 5.20 -6.50 24.43
CA SER A 301 5.57 -5.15 24.90
C SER A 301 6.92 -4.65 24.36
N TRP A 302 7.87 -5.55 24.10
CA TRP A 302 9.16 -5.17 23.52
C TRP A 302 9.04 -4.56 22.12
N LEU A 303 8.02 -4.94 21.33
CA LEU A 303 7.74 -4.32 20.02
C LEU A 303 7.37 -2.85 20.17
N TRP A 304 6.66 -2.50 21.24
CA TRP A 304 6.31 -1.11 21.57
C TRP A 304 7.52 -0.30 22.00
N ILE A 305 8.46 -0.92 22.73
CA ILE A 305 9.73 -0.28 23.08
C ILE A 305 10.52 0.03 21.82
N ILE A 306 10.65 -0.94 20.89
CA ILE A 306 11.30 -0.71 19.60
C ILE A 306 10.60 0.42 18.84
N GLN A 307 9.26 0.40 18.77
CA GLN A 307 8.50 1.46 18.12
C GLN A 307 8.77 2.83 18.75
N ALA A 308 8.80 2.94 20.08
CA ALA A 308 9.09 4.18 20.78
C ALA A 308 10.52 4.70 20.48
N VAL A 309 11.50 3.81 20.43
CA VAL A 309 12.89 4.13 20.05
C VAL A 309 12.97 4.60 18.60
N LEU A 310 12.29 3.91 17.68
CA LEU A 310 12.25 4.28 16.26
C LEU A 310 11.58 5.64 16.06
N ILE A 311 10.43 5.88 16.70
CA ILE A 311 9.70 7.16 16.64
C ILE A 311 10.58 8.29 17.19
N SER A 312 11.23 8.06 18.32
CA SER A 312 12.13 9.04 18.95
C SER A 312 13.34 9.34 18.06
N SER A 313 13.93 8.32 17.44
CA SER A 313 15.03 8.46 16.49
C SER A 313 14.60 9.25 15.25
N LEU A 314 13.40 8.98 14.72
CA LEU A 314 12.82 9.73 13.60
C LEU A 314 12.62 11.20 13.97
N PHE A 315 12.00 11.50 15.12
CA PHE A 315 11.82 12.89 15.55
C PHE A 315 13.15 13.61 15.77
N LEU A 316 14.14 12.96 16.39
CA LEU A 316 15.47 13.55 16.57
C LEU A 316 16.15 13.84 15.22
N ALA A 317 16.14 12.86 14.31
CA ALA A 317 16.71 13.03 12.97
C ALA A 317 15.98 14.11 12.16
N SER A 318 14.64 14.18 12.23
CA SER A 318 13.84 15.20 11.57
C SER A 318 14.10 16.60 12.14
N ASN A 319 14.20 16.74 13.47
CA ASN A 319 14.53 18.03 14.09
C ASN A 319 15.94 18.48 13.72
N TYR A 320 16.90 17.55 13.75
CA TYR A 320 18.28 17.83 13.33
C TYR A 320 18.35 18.26 11.85
N TYR A 321 17.63 17.57 10.97
CA TYR A 321 17.53 17.94 9.56
C TYR A 321 16.90 19.33 9.37
N LEU A 322 15.79 19.64 10.07
CA LEU A 322 15.15 20.95 9.99
C LEU A 322 16.06 22.06 10.51
N TRP A 323 16.82 21.79 11.58
CA TRP A 323 17.81 22.73 12.12
C TRP A 323 18.93 23.04 11.11
N LEU A 324 19.53 22.00 10.50
CA LEU A 324 20.49 22.17 9.40
C LEU A 324 19.86 22.87 8.17
N GLY A 325 18.57 22.63 7.91
CA GLY A 325 17.83 23.26 6.84
C GLY A 325 17.63 24.77 7.03
N MET A 326 17.65 25.27 8.27
CA MET A 326 17.53 26.71 8.55
C MET A 326 18.69 27.51 7.96
N GLU A 327 19.86 26.90 7.73
CA GLU A 327 21.00 27.55 7.07
C GLU A 327 20.70 27.97 5.63
N ARG A 328 19.66 27.39 5.03
CA ARG A 328 19.25 27.64 3.64
C ARG A 328 18.12 28.65 3.53
N ILE A 329 17.59 29.16 4.65
CA ILE A 329 16.46 30.07 4.70
C ILE A 329 16.97 31.48 5.01
N ASP A 330 16.58 32.47 4.19
CA ASP A 330 16.90 33.88 4.43
C ASP A 330 16.43 34.32 5.83
N GLY A 331 17.36 34.85 6.63
CA GLY A 331 17.13 35.23 8.03
C GLY A 331 17.31 34.11 9.06
N GLY A 332 17.71 32.89 8.64
CA GLY A 332 18.08 31.78 9.51
C GLY A 332 19.40 32.00 10.28
N GLU A 333 20.28 32.88 9.76
CA GLU A 333 21.57 33.28 10.33
C GLU A 333 21.48 33.68 11.83
N ARG A 334 20.35 34.26 12.24
CA ARG A 334 20.11 34.70 13.63
C ARG A 334 20.09 33.58 14.66
N TYR A 335 19.93 32.33 14.22
CA TYR A 335 19.87 31.14 15.07
C TYR A 335 21.20 30.38 15.14
N GLN A 336 22.26 30.85 14.46
CA GLN A 336 23.58 30.20 14.40
C GLN A 336 24.57 30.71 15.49
N LYS A 337 24.11 30.94 16.72
CA LYS A 337 25.02 31.39 17.79
C LYS A 337 25.89 30.28 18.37
#